data_AF-A0A386B180-F1
#
_entry.id   AF-A0A386B180-F1
#
_cell.length_a   1.000
_cell.length_b   1.000
_cell.length_c   1.000
_cell.angle_alpha   90.00
_cell.angle_beta   90.00
_cell.angle_gamma   90.00
#
_symmetry.space_group_name_H-M   'P 1'
#
loop_
_entity.id
_entity.type
_entity.pdbx_description
1 polymer ?
#
loop_
_entity_poly.entity_id
_entity_poly.type
_entity_poly.pdbx_seq_one_letter_code
_entity_poly.pdbx_strand_id
1 'polypeptide(L)'
;MSFQKKMGCAPEYGFQTHGEKRLSGWWLKTSTEDRIFCLDADSRQRMERTKYLYTASGGLPAVLFVANSGLVTNISDEVRQQLGQEGAAITEGWKGGLALCYTEINCFSMHGCQGGKSVFEFCLQNNIPLDTIHIIFADTDVLWNPAVNKAYSKMLHWFENAKMVVMPPSNFLTQSGTLNFAKDSPDNWIEGGFTKEMVYEKVVTFDIKGVSKQLEHQAKYHLKMTETLYTSTKELKEDMFCILKDFLEENAFYIPKMDTYYVFKEDACVWEQMELDVLSLLCIKKFSERKWPFQTVLEVLKSARAYIMTDVMTLNSLFNCQDILPFKNSCWHIKDKYFVNGLVKDNYLLSTLPFEYTPLKSANINTLAPTICHWLCERVENSELCTNVLSAVMFACILQIQHPERFLFLTGHSATGKSTFFLLLTKLIADSTCYTISAEDFSCDFGLEDLAEGPPKSVVIFHDIGSTENT
;
A
#
# COMPACT_ATOMS: atom_id res chain seq x y z
N MET A 1 31.46 -27.66 9.58
CA MET A 1 30.22 -27.20 10.24
C MET A 1 29.58 -26.16 9.33
N SER A 2 28.27 -26.20 9.06
CA SER A 2 27.63 -25.20 8.18
C SER A 2 27.63 -23.82 8.84
N PHE A 3 27.73 -22.74 8.06
CA PHE A 3 27.84 -21.37 8.56
C PHE A 3 26.71 -20.99 9.53
N GLN A 4 25.47 -21.33 9.19
CA GLN A 4 24.29 -21.14 10.06
C GLN A 4 24.40 -21.83 11.44
N LYS A 5 25.07 -23.00 11.52
CA LYS A 5 25.31 -23.69 12.81
C LYS A 5 26.39 -22.99 13.62
N LYS A 6 27.44 -22.47 12.96
CA LYS A 6 28.48 -21.63 13.60
C LYS A 6 27.88 -20.33 14.15
N MET A 7 26.93 -19.74 13.42
CA MET A 7 26.25 -18.49 13.76
C MET A 7 25.01 -18.66 14.66
N GLY A 8 24.81 -19.83 15.27
CA GLY A 8 23.75 -20.07 16.25
C GLY A 8 22.31 -20.03 15.72
N CYS A 9 22.14 -19.95 14.39
CA CYS A 9 20.89 -19.58 13.73
C CYS A 9 20.38 -20.66 12.76
N ALA A 10 20.88 -21.90 12.88
CA ALA A 10 20.43 -23.02 12.06
C ALA A 10 18.90 -23.21 12.14
N PRO A 11 18.19 -23.23 10.99
CA PRO A 11 16.75 -23.48 10.98
C PRO A 11 16.39 -24.86 11.54
N GLU A 12 15.31 -24.93 12.31
CA GLU A 12 14.80 -26.17 12.92
C GLU A 12 13.59 -26.66 12.14
N TYR A 13 13.70 -27.80 11.46
CA TYR A 13 12.55 -28.38 10.76
C TYR A 13 11.47 -28.83 11.75
N GLY A 14 10.21 -28.54 11.43
CA GLY A 14 9.10 -28.89 12.30
C GLY A 14 7.74 -28.75 11.64
N PHE A 15 6.71 -28.74 12.47
CA PHE A 15 5.31 -28.60 12.05
C PHE A 15 4.64 -27.48 12.83
N GLN A 16 3.72 -26.77 12.18
CA GLN A 16 2.85 -25.78 12.79
C GLN A 16 1.40 -26.05 12.39
N THR A 17 0.48 -25.87 13.34
CA THR A 17 -0.95 -25.94 13.07
C THR A 17 -1.49 -24.53 12.85
N HIS A 18 -2.19 -24.32 11.74
CA HIS A 18 -2.86 -23.07 11.42
C HIS A 18 -4.31 -23.37 11.02
N GLY A 19 -5.27 -23.00 11.89
CA GLY A 19 -6.64 -23.52 11.80
C GLY A 19 -6.67 -25.04 11.93
N GLU A 20 -7.32 -25.72 10.99
CA GLU A 20 -7.38 -27.20 10.93
C GLU A 20 -6.21 -27.83 10.14
N LYS A 21 -5.34 -27.02 9.54
CA LYS A 21 -4.25 -27.50 8.67
C LYS A 21 -2.97 -27.70 9.46
N ARG A 22 -2.38 -28.91 9.34
CA ARG A 22 -1.01 -29.19 9.77
C ARG A 22 -0.03 -28.91 8.62
N LEU A 23 0.87 -27.97 8.86
CA LEU A 23 1.83 -27.44 7.90
C LEU A 23 3.25 -27.82 8.31
N SER A 24 4.11 -28.07 7.33
CA SER A 24 5.54 -28.38 7.51
C SER A 24 6.41 -27.23 7.02
N GLY A 25 7.60 -27.13 7.61
CA GLY A 25 8.50 -26.02 7.35
C GLY A 25 9.64 -25.93 8.35
N TRP A 26 10.23 -24.75 8.44
CA TRP A 26 11.38 -24.49 9.31
C TRP A 26 11.11 -23.33 10.25
N TRP A 27 11.37 -23.54 11.53
CA TRP A 27 11.43 -22.48 12.53
C TRP A 27 12.74 -21.70 12.37
N LEU A 28 12.58 -20.40 12.14
CA LEU A 28 13.65 -19.42 12.05
C LEU A 28 13.70 -18.65 13.36
N LYS A 29 14.90 -18.58 13.95
CA LYS A 29 15.16 -17.70 15.09
C LYS A 29 15.20 -16.25 14.61
N THR A 30 14.80 -15.34 15.49
CA THR A 30 14.75 -13.90 15.22
C THR A 30 15.58 -13.14 16.25
N SER A 31 15.65 -11.81 16.13
CA SER A 31 16.28 -10.96 17.15
C SER A 31 15.37 -10.65 18.33
N THR A 32 14.21 -11.28 18.38
CA THR A 32 13.22 -11.21 19.47
C THR A 32 12.98 -12.60 20.05
N GLU A 33 12.17 -12.70 21.10
CA GLU A 33 11.75 -14.01 21.63
C GLU A 33 10.83 -14.77 20.65
N ASP A 34 10.19 -14.07 19.72
CA ASP A 34 9.32 -14.65 18.71
C ASP A 34 10.11 -15.43 17.65
N ARG A 35 9.49 -16.49 17.11
CA ARG A 35 10.03 -17.27 15.98
C ARG A 35 9.15 -17.08 14.75
N ILE A 36 9.78 -17.14 13.57
CA ILE A 36 9.08 -17.16 12.29
C ILE A 36 9.05 -18.61 11.79
N PHE A 37 7.89 -19.09 11.34
CA PHE A 37 7.78 -20.39 10.67
C PHE A 37 7.77 -20.20 9.15
N CYS A 38 8.83 -20.64 8.49
CA CYS A 38 8.95 -20.60 7.04
C CYS A 38 8.39 -21.89 6.44
N LEU A 39 7.28 -21.78 5.70
CA LEU A 39 6.61 -22.92 5.09
C LEU A 39 7.47 -23.56 3.98
N ASP A 40 7.40 -24.88 3.84
CA ASP A 40 7.95 -25.60 2.69
C ASP A 40 7.08 -25.44 1.43
N ALA A 41 7.58 -25.91 0.28
CA ALA A 41 6.91 -25.72 -1.00
C ALA A 41 5.49 -26.30 -1.01
N ASP A 42 5.31 -27.50 -0.45
CA ASP A 42 4.03 -28.19 -0.40
C ASP A 42 3.03 -27.48 0.52
N SER A 43 3.48 -27.04 1.69
CA SER A 43 2.64 -26.29 2.64
C SER A 43 2.30 -24.88 2.14
N ARG A 44 3.21 -24.23 1.38
CA ARG A 44 2.91 -22.95 0.69
C ARG A 44 1.79 -23.09 -0.31
N GLN A 45 1.76 -24.16 -1.10
CA GLN A 45 0.68 -24.40 -2.07
C GLN A 45 -0.68 -24.56 -1.37
N ARG A 46 -0.71 -25.23 -0.21
CA ARG A 46 -1.92 -25.42 0.62
C ARG A 46 -2.41 -24.15 1.34
N MET A 47 -1.58 -23.11 1.37
CA MET A 47 -1.81 -21.83 2.06
C MET A 47 -1.78 -20.64 1.10
N GLU A 48 -2.22 -20.85 -0.15
CA GLU A 48 -2.34 -19.78 -1.17
C GLU A 48 -1.03 -18.98 -1.36
N ARG A 49 0.10 -19.68 -1.32
CA ARG A 49 1.46 -19.13 -1.49
C ARG A 49 1.99 -18.29 -0.31
N THR A 50 1.36 -18.33 0.85
CA THR A 50 1.91 -17.75 2.09
C THR A 50 3.27 -18.35 2.41
N LYS A 51 4.32 -17.52 2.59
CA LYS A 51 5.71 -17.97 2.81
C LYS A 51 6.08 -18.12 4.30
N TYR A 52 5.59 -17.20 5.13
CA TYR A 52 5.95 -17.08 6.54
C TYR A 52 4.69 -17.04 7.42
N LEU A 53 4.74 -17.70 8.57
CA LEU A 53 3.75 -17.59 9.65
C LEU A 53 4.44 -17.04 10.90
N TYR A 54 3.74 -16.17 11.62
CA TYR A 54 4.22 -15.48 12.83
C TYR A 54 3.05 -15.15 13.76
N THR A 55 3.33 -14.74 15.00
CA THR A 55 2.34 -14.42 16.02
C THR A 55 1.58 -13.13 15.67
N ALA A 56 0.25 -13.18 15.72
CA ALA A 56 -0.61 -12.06 15.29
C ALA A 56 -0.43 -10.79 16.13
N SER A 57 0.04 -10.90 17.37
CA SER A 57 0.20 -9.80 18.32
C SER A 57 1.50 -9.00 18.16
N GLY A 58 2.51 -9.53 17.47
CA GLY A 58 3.87 -8.96 17.43
C GLY A 58 4.30 -8.36 16.08
N GLY A 59 3.54 -8.56 15.00
CA GLY A 59 3.98 -8.22 13.65
C GLY A 59 5.09 -9.15 13.14
N LEU A 60 5.75 -8.79 12.04
CA LEU A 60 6.91 -9.54 11.50
C LEU A 60 8.18 -9.16 12.29
N PRO A 61 8.70 -10.03 13.17
CA PRO A 61 9.85 -9.70 13.99
C PRO A 61 11.10 -9.48 13.11
N ALA A 62 11.83 -8.41 13.37
CA ALA A 62 13.07 -8.12 12.67
C ALA A 62 14.16 -9.13 13.04
N VAL A 63 15.08 -9.35 12.11
CA VAL A 63 16.22 -10.26 12.29
C VAL A 63 17.49 -9.52 11.95
N LEU A 64 18.34 -9.33 12.95
CA LEU A 64 19.65 -8.71 12.84
C LEU A 64 20.75 -9.78 12.89
N PHE A 65 21.50 -9.85 11.80
CA PHE A 65 22.77 -10.55 11.74
C PHE A 65 23.92 -9.56 11.89
N VAL A 66 24.79 -9.78 12.87
CA VAL A 66 26.01 -9.00 13.09
C VAL A 66 27.19 -9.82 12.62
N ALA A 67 28.07 -9.21 11.83
CA ALA A 67 29.31 -9.81 11.35
C ALA A 67 30.09 -10.38 12.53
N ASN A 68 30.62 -11.60 12.36
CA ASN A 68 31.34 -12.38 13.38
C ASN A 68 30.54 -12.84 14.61
N SER A 69 29.37 -12.25 14.88
CA SER A 69 28.51 -12.60 16.01
C SER A 69 27.28 -13.44 15.61
N GLY A 70 26.91 -13.42 14.34
CA GLY A 70 25.76 -14.15 13.82
C GLY A 70 24.44 -13.49 14.18
N LEU A 71 23.41 -14.31 14.45
CA LEU A 71 22.10 -13.81 14.87
C LEU A 71 22.16 -13.26 16.30
N VAL A 72 21.83 -11.98 16.48
CA VAL A 72 21.84 -11.34 17.80
C VAL A 72 20.42 -11.23 18.35
N THR A 73 20.21 -11.71 19.57
CA THR A 73 18.92 -11.64 20.30
C THR A 73 18.90 -10.61 21.42
N ASN A 74 20.07 -10.08 21.82
CA ASN A 74 20.20 -9.03 22.81
C ASN A 74 21.05 -7.89 22.24
N ILE A 75 20.45 -6.71 22.08
CA ILE A 75 21.14 -5.54 21.52
C ILE A 75 21.91 -4.82 22.65
N SER A 76 23.15 -5.24 22.86
CA SER A 76 24.07 -4.63 23.82
C SER A 76 24.72 -3.35 23.27
N ASP A 77 25.41 -2.61 24.13
CA ASP A 77 26.14 -1.40 23.71
C ASP A 77 27.29 -1.71 22.75
N GLU A 78 27.93 -2.87 22.87
CA GLU A 78 28.96 -3.32 21.92
C GLU A 78 28.37 -3.54 20.52
N VAL A 79 27.16 -4.13 20.44
CA VAL A 79 26.46 -4.31 19.17
C VAL A 79 26.10 -2.95 18.57
N ARG A 80 25.54 -2.03 19.37
CA ARG A 80 25.23 -0.67 18.88
C ARG A 80 26.47 0.06 18.39
N GLN A 81 27.59 -0.05 19.10
CA GLN A 81 28.85 0.57 18.72
C GLN A 81 29.39 -0.03 17.42
N GLN A 82 29.33 -1.36 17.26
CA GLN A 82 29.74 -2.02 16.03
C GLN A 82 28.89 -1.56 14.84
N LEU A 83 27.56 -1.52 14.99
CA LEU A 83 26.66 -1.02 13.95
C LEU A 83 26.93 0.45 13.61
N GLY A 84 27.26 1.28 14.61
CA GLY A 84 27.63 2.68 14.42
C GLY A 84 28.93 2.87 13.63
N GLN A 85 29.91 1.98 13.82
CA GLN A 85 31.22 2.08 13.16
C GLN A 85 31.24 1.44 11.77
N GLU A 86 30.62 0.26 11.63
CA GLU A 86 30.70 -0.56 10.42
C GLU A 86 29.49 -0.36 9.50
N GLY A 87 28.41 0.24 10.03
CA GLY A 87 27.12 0.34 9.39
C GLY A 87 26.39 -1.00 9.30
N ALA A 88 25.15 -0.95 8.82
CA ALA A 88 24.34 -2.12 8.50
C ALA A 88 23.55 -1.96 7.19
N ALA A 89 23.17 -3.12 6.66
CA ALA A 89 22.39 -3.28 5.45
C ALA A 89 20.98 -3.79 5.74
N ILE A 90 20.04 -3.60 4.81
CA ILE A 90 18.73 -4.28 4.81
C ILE A 90 18.64 -5.21 3.60
N THR A 91 18.02 -6.38 3.77
CA THR A 91 17.66 -7.29 2.66
C THR A 91 16.32 -7.98 2.90
N GLU A 92 15.69 -8.47 1.83
CA GLU A 92 14.34 -9.03 1.87
C GLU A 92 14.22 -10.30 2.72
N GLY A 93 15.15 -11.24 2.51
CA GLY A 93 15.03 -12.59 3.02
C GLY A 93 16.03 -12.94 4.11
N TRP A 94 15.62 -13.84 5.01
CA TRP A 94 16.50 -14.39 6.05
C TRP A 94 17.79 -15.00 5.49
N LYS A 95 17.69 -15.70 4.35
CA LYS A 95 18.85 -16.30 3.68
C LYS A 95 19.80 -15.25 3.12
N GLY A 96 19.27 -14.23 2.45
CA GLY A 96 20.06 -13.09 1.98
C GLY A 96 20.78 -12.39 3.13
N GLY A 97 20.12 -12.21 4.28
CA GLY A 97 20.74 -11.60 5.47
C GLY A 97 21.89 -12.44 6.01
N LEU A 98 21.72 -13.76 6.05
CA LEU A 98 22.79 -14.68 6.43
C LEU A 98 23.94 -14.69 5.41
N ALA A 99 23.66 -14.59 4.11
CA ALA A 99 24.66 -14.53 3.05
C ALA A 99 25.49 -13.24 3.13
N LEU A 100 24.88 -12.09 3.40
CA LEU A 100 25.58 -10.83 3.64
C LEU A 100 26.43 -10.90 4.92
N CYS A 101 25.91 -11.50 5.99
CA CYS A 101 26.66 -11.74 7.22
C CYS A 101 27.87 -12.66 7.01
N TYR A 102 27.78 -13.63 6.10
CA TYR A 102 28.91 -14.47 5.70
C TYR A 102 30.06 -13.66 5.08
N THR A 103 29.74 -12.57 4.40
CA THR A 103 30.70 -11.62 3.81
C THR A 103 31.06 -10.46 4.73
N GLU A 104 30.86 -10.60 6.05
CA GLU A 104 31.18 -9.58 7.06
C GLU A 104 30.34 -8.28 6.96
N ILE A 105 29.13 -8.36 6.39
CA ILE A 105 28.18 -7.24 6.36
C ILE A 105 27.12 -7.44 7.45
N ASN A 106 26.99 -6.49 8.37
CA ASN A 106 25.88 -6.45 9.32
C ASN A 106 24.57 -6.26 8.54
N CYS A 107 23.55 -7.06 8.82
CA CYS A 107 22.35 -7.06 7.99
C CYS A 107 21.07 -7.33 8.76
N PHE A 108 20.05 -6.52 8.48
CA PHE A 108 18.67 -6.76 8.84
C PHE A 108 17.92 -7.50 7.72
N SER A 109 17.19 -8.55 8.09
CA SER A 109 16.22 -9.22 7.22
C SER A 109 14.81 -8.73 7.53
N MET A 110 14.10 -8.23 6.52
CA MET A 110 12.74 -7.70 6.65
C MET A 110 11.62 -8.72 6.37
N HIS A 111 11.95 -9.93 5.92
CA HIS A 111 11.00 -11.03 5.70
C HIS A 111 9.90 -10.77 4.65
N GLY A 112 10.29 -10.12 3.56
CA GLY A 112 9.43 -9.77 2.42
C GLY A 112 9.52 -8.28 2.08
N CYS A 113 9.23 -7.93 0.82
CA CYS A 113 9.39 -6.56 0.30
C CYS A 113 8.61 -5.45 1.06
N GLN A 114 7.61 -5.80 1.88
CA GLN A 114 6.82 -4.84 2.69
C GLN A 114 7.27 -4.73 4.16
N GLY A 115 8.28 -5.50 4.57
CA GLY A 115 8.67 -5.60 5.98
C GLY A 115 9.56 -4.46 6.49
N GLY A 116 9.90 -3.47 5.67
CA GLY A 116 10.80 -2.38 6.08
C GLY A 116 10.36 -1.64 7.35
N LYS A 117 9.04 -1.56 7.61
CA LYS A 117 8.49 -0.89 8.78
C LYS A 117 8.89 -1.59 10.08
N SER A 118 8.94 -2.92 10.10
CA SER A 118 9.29 -3.66 11.31
C SER A 118 10.77 -3.50 11.65
N VAL A 119 11.63 -3.36 10.64
CA VAL A 119 13.05 -3.03 10.86
C VAL A 119 13.19 -1.62 11.45
N PHE A 120 12.45 -0.64 10.91
CA PHE A 120 12.44 0.72 11.44
C PHE A 120 11.98 0.77 12.90
N GLU A 121 10.85 0.14 13.22
CA GLU A 121 10.33 0.04 14.59
C GLU A 121 11.31 -0.67 15.52
N PHE A 122 11.96 -1.74 15.05
CA PHE A 122 12.98 -2.46 15.82
C PHE A 122 14.20 -1.58 16.14
N CYS A 123 14.69 -0.79 15.18
CA CYS A 123 15.79 0.14 15.40
C CYS A 123 15.44 1.18 16.47
N LEU A 124 14.24 1.77 16.40
CA LEU A 124 13.77 2.74 17.39
C LEU A 124 13.66 2.12 18.79
N GLN A 125 13.06 0.93 18.90
CA GLN A 125 12.89 0.23 20.18
C GLN A 125 14.22 -0.13 20.84
N ASN A 126 15.26 -0.38 20.03
CA ASN A 126 16.56 -0.82 20.52
C ASN A 126 17.62 0.29 20.57
N ASN A 127 17.23 1.55 20.35
CA ASN A 127 18.13 2.71 20.27
C ASN A 127 19.29 2.50 19.27
N ILE A 128 18.98 1.95 18.09
CA ILE A 128 19.92 1.84 16.97
C ILE A 128 19.69 3.06 16.07
N PRO A 129 20.68 3.94 15.90
CA PRO A 129 20.55 5.11 15.04
C PRO A 129 20.24 4.70 13.58
N LEU A 130 19.27 5.37 12.94
CA LEU A 130 18.78 4.98 11.61
C LEU A 130 19.81 5.26 10.50
N ASP A 131 20.71 6.21 10.72
CA ASP A 131 21.85 6.53 9.85
C ASP A 131 22.91 5.42 9.78
N THR A 132 22.87 4.44 10.71
CA THR A 132 23.67 3.21 10.58
C THR A 132 23.26 2.38 9.35
N ILE A 133 22.01 2.50 8.91
CA ILE A 133 21.50 1.84 7.72
C ILE A 133 21.91 2.66 6.49
N HIS A 134 22.99 2.23 5.83
CA HIS A 134 23.55 2.94 4.68
C HIS A 134 23.22 2.27 3.34
N ILE A 135 22.73 1.03 3.36
CA ILE A 135 22.50 0.27 2.14
C ILE A 135 21.30 -0.67 2.24
N ILE A 136 20.55 -0.79 1.16
CA ILE A 136 19.42 -1.70 0.99
C ILE A 136 19.73 -2.59 -0.21
N PHE A 137 19.93 -3.89 0.04
CA PHE A 137 20.08 -4.91 -1.00
C PHE A 137 18.71 -5.42 -1.41
N ALA A 138 18.24 -4.92 -2.56
CA ALA A 138 17.00 -5.36 -3.17
C ALA A 138 17.22 -6.61 -4.03
N ASP A 139 16.20 -7.47 -4.08
CA ASP A 139 16.13 -8.56 -5.05
C ASP A 139 15.99 -7.97 -6.47
N THR A 140 16.50 -8.68 -7.48
CA THR A 140 16.54 -8.18 -8.87
C THR A 140 15.16 -7.81 -9.44
N ASP A 141 14.07 -8.37 -8.89
CA ASP A 141 12.72 -8.06 -9.38
C ASP A 141 12.20 -6.66 -9.02
N VAL A 142 12.90 -5.93 -8.16
CA VAL A 142 12.65 -4.48 -7.95
C VAL A 142 12.75 -3.67 -9.26
N LEU A 143 13.51 -4.17 -10.24
CA LEU A 143 13.76 -3.50 -11.53
C LEU A 143 12.63 -3.68 -12.55
N TRP A 144 11.72 -4.64 -12.33
CA TRP A 144 10.68 -5.00 -13.30
C TRP A 144 9.29 -5.24 -12.68
N ASN A 145 9.19 -5.38 -11.36
CA ASN A 145 7.94 -5.66 -10.64
C ASN A 145 7.41 -4.38 -9.94
N PRO A 146 6.31 -3.77 -10.43
CA PRO A 146 5.79 -2.52 -9.86
C PRO A 146 5.40 -2.61 -8.38
N ALA A 147 4.86 -3.76 -7.95
CA ALA A 147 4.45 -3.95 -6.56
C ALA A 147 5.66 -3.97 -5.61
N VAL A 148 6.75 -4.61 -6.02
CA VAL A 148 8.02 -4.66 -5.28
C VAL A 148 8.65 -3.27 -5.27
N ASN A 149 8.77 -2.63 -6.44
CA ASN A 149 9.31 -1.27 -6.56
C ASN A 149 8.59 -0.26 -5.65
N LYS A 150 7.24 -0.30 -5.61
CA LYS A 150 6.45 0.56 -4.73
C LYS A 150 6.72 0.31 -3.24
N ALA A 151 6.91 -0.95 -2.85
CA ALA A 151 7.20 -1.32 -1.46
C ALA A 151 8.58 -0.80 -1.02
N TYR A 152 9.61 -1.01 -1.85
CA TYR A 152 10.96 -0.50 -1.60
C TYR A 152 11.00 1.05 -1.60
N SER A 153 10.24 1.71 -2.48
CA SER A 153 10.16 3.18 -2.51
C SER A 153 9.66 3.77 -1.18
N LYS A 154 8.63 3.14 -0.58
CA LYS A 154 8.14 3.54 0.75
C LYS A 154 9.20 3.35 1.84
N MET A 155 10.02 2.31 1.73
CA MET A 155 11.06 2.01 2.72
C MET A 155 12.15 3.09 2.77
N LEU A 156 12.47 3.75 1.64
CA LEU A 156 13.44 4.86 1.66
C LEU A 156 12.98 6.05 2.50
N HIS A 157 11.68 6.24 2.70
CA HIS A 157 11.18 7.32 3.56
C HIS A 157 11.52 7.06 5.04
N TRP A 158 11.74 5.80 5.43
CA TRP A 158 12.16 5.45 6.78
C TRP A 158 13.69 5.46 6.95
N PHE A 159 14.43 5.37 5.84
CA PHE A 159 15.89 5.26 5.81
C PHE A 159 16.46 6.19 4.73
N GLU A 160 16.25 7.50 4.89
CA GLU A 160 16.51 8.50 3.83
C GLU A 160 17.97 8.55 3.35
N ASN A 161 18.91 8.18 4.22
CA ASN A 161 20.34 8.16 3.90
C ASN A 161 20.82 6.85 3.26
N ALA A 162 19.95 5.84 3.15
CA ALA A 162 20.32 4.53 2.61
C ALA A 162 20.35 4.54 1.08
N LYS A 163 21.37 3.90 0.50
CA LYS A 163 21.45 3.65 -0.95
C LYS A 163 20.80 2.33 -1.30
N MET A 164 20.01 2.31 -2.36
CA MET A 164 19.51 1.04 -2.91
C MET A 164 20.50 0.44 -3.89
N VAL A 165 20.78 -0.85 -3.69
CA VAL A 165 21.64 -1.62 -4.57
C VAL A 165 20.96 -2.91 -4.99
N VAL A 166 21.34 -3.38 -6.18
CA VAL A 166 20.82 -4.62 -6.76
C VAL A 166 21.95 -5.32 -7.50
N MET A 167 21.93 -6.66 -7.52
CA MET A 167 22.74 -7.41 -8.48
C MET A 167 22.04 -7.31 -9.84
N PRO A 168 22.63 -6.61 -10.83
CA PRO A 168 21.99 -6.50 -12.13
C PRO A 168 21.98 -7.87 -12.82
N PRO A 169 20.94 -8.17 -13.61
CA PRO A 169 20.94 -9.37 -14.43
C PRO A 169 22.13 -9.32 -15.42
N SER A 170 22.79 -10.45 -15.64
CA SER A 170 23.96 -10.56 -16.52
C SER A 170 23.71 -10.07 -17.94
N ASN A 171 22.45 -10.17 -18.42
CA ASN A 171 21.98 -9.56 -19.64
C ASN A 171 20.56 -9.01 -19.43
N PHE A 172 20.25 -7.86 -20.03
CA PHE A 172 18.89 -7.30 -20.03
C PHE A 172 17.88 -8.18 -20.79
N LEU A 173 18.35 -8.86 -21.84
CA LEU A 173 17.60 -9.85 -22.59
C LEU A 173 18.16 -11.25 -22.34
N THR A 174 17.28 -12.25 -22.28
CA THR A 174 17.66 -13.66 -22.30
C THR A 174 18.24 -14.04 -23.67
N GLN A 175 18.85 -15.22 -23.77
CA GLN A 175 19.33 -15.77 -25.04
C GLN A 175 18.20 -15.97 -26.08
N SER A 176 16.94 -16.07 -25.61
CA SER A 176 15.74 -16.15 -26.46
C SER A 176 15.19 -14.78 -26.87
N GLY A 177 15.86 -13.68 -26.54
CA GLY A 177 15.44 -12.32 -26.89
C GLY A 177 14.29 -11.76 -26.05
N THR A 178 13.94 -12.39 -24.92
CA THR A 178 12.89 -11.91 -24.00
C THR A 178 13.51 -11.12 -22.84
N LEU A 179 12.74 -10.25 -22.18
CA LEU A 179 13.22 -9.52 -20.99
C LEU A 179 13.67 -10.49 -19.89
N ASN A 180 14.75 -10.12 -19.20
CA ASN A 180 15.27 -10.90 -18.09
C ASN A 180 14.50 -10.61 -16.80
N PHE A 181 13.61 -11.52 -16.42
CA PHE A 181 12.80 -11.45 -15.20
C PHE A 181 13.45 -12.17 -14.02
N ALA A 182 14.78 -12.07 -13.89
CA ALA A 182 15.52 -12.63 -12.77
C ALA A 182 15.00 -12.07 -11.43
N LYS A 183 15.09 -12.90 -10.40
CA LYS A 183 14.67 -12.61 -9.02
C LYS A 183 15.81 -12.87 -8.04
N ASP A 184 17.04 -12.66 -8.50
CA ASP A 184 18.20 -13.04 -7.72
C ASP A 184 18.26 -12.15 -6.47
N SER A 185 18.33 -12.82 -5.33
CA SER A 185 18.53 -12.25 -4.00
C SER A 185 19.99 -12.51 -3.58
N PRO A 186 20.52 -11.87 -2.52
CA PRO A 186 21.91 -12.06 -2.11
C PRO A 186 22.31 -13.54 -1.92
N ASP A 187 21.41 -14.42 -1.46
CA ASP A 187 21.72 -15.85 -1.33
C ASP A 187 21.82 -16.63 -2.65
N ASN A 188 21.44 -16.03 -3.78
CA ASN A 188 21.56 -16.65 -5.10
C ASN A 188 22.94 -16.44 -5.75
N TRP A 189 23.62 -15.32 -5.45
CA TRP A 189 24.84 -14.92 -6.15
C TRP A 189 26.06 -14.71 -5.26
N ILE A 190 25.90 -14.69 -3.93
CA ILE A 190 27.03 -14.71 -2.98
C ILE A 190 27.53 -16.15 -2.87
N GLU A 191 28.79 -16.35 -3.25
CA GLU A 191 29.45 -17.66 -3.22
C GLU A 191 30.47 -17.77 -2.08
N GLY A 192 30.90 -19.00 -1.79
CA GLY A 192 31.92 -19.26 -0.79
C GLY A 192 33.23 -18.54 -1.12
N GLY A 193 33.77 -17.81 -0.14
CA GLY A 193 35.01 -17.04 -0.28
C GLY A 193 34.83 -15.58 -0.71
N PHE A 194 33.60 -15.10 -0.93
CA PHE A 194 33.36 -13.68 -1.19
C PHE A 194 33.70 -12.82 0.03
N THR A 195 34.34 -11.67 -0.21
CA THR A 195 34.54 -10.62 0.80
C THR A 195 33.49 -9.52 0.66
N LYS A 196 33.43 -8.62 1.66
CA LYS A 196 32.59 -7.42 1.65
C LYS A 196 32.82 -6.56 0.40
N GLU A 197 34.07 -6.42 -0.02
CA GLU A 197 34.47 -5.64 -1.20
C GLU A 197 33.95 -6.27 -2.49
N MET A 198 34.09 -7.60 -2.63
CA MET A 198 33.59 -8.34 -3.80
C MET A 198 32.07 -8.23 -3.92
N VAL A 199 31.34 -8.17 -2.80
CA VAL A 199 29.90 -7.93 -2.77
C VAL A 199 29.57 -6.54 -3.31
N TYR A 200 30.27 -5.50 -2.83
CA TYR A 200 30.03 -4.13 -3.31
C TYR A 200 30.44 -3.91 -4.77
N GLU A 201 31.44 -4.63 -5.29
CA GLU A 201 31.83 -4.58 -6.70
C GLU A 201 30.78 -5.22 -7.64
N LYS A 202 30.00 -6.19 -7.14
CA LYS A 202 29.00 -6.91 -7.95
C LYS A 202 27.67 -6.17 -8.07
N VAL A 203 27.33 -5.36 -7.07
CA VAL A 203 26.05 -4.65 -7.05
C VAL A 203 26.15 -3.27 -7.67
N VAL A 204 25.04 -2.79 -8.22
CA VAL A 204 24.93 -1.44 -8.75
C VAL A 204 23.96 -0.62 -7.90
N THR A 205 24.30 0.63 -7.63
CA THR A 205 23.34 1.58 -7.07
C THR A 205 22.37 2.01 -8.16
N PHE A 206 21.08 2.01 -7.86
CA PHE A 206 20.05 2.43 -8.82
C PHE A 206 19.13 3.49 -8.20
N ASP A 207 18.64 4.39 -9.05
CA ASP A 207 17.60 5.35 -8.67
C ASP A 207 16.25 4.67 -8.78
N ILE A 208 15.63 4.37 -7.64
CA ILE A 208 14.33 3.72 -7.61
C ILE A 208 13.24 4.55 -8.32
N LYS A 209 13.32 5.89 -8.27
CA LYS A 209 12.36 6.78 -8.95
C LYS A 209 12.49 6.67 -10.46
N GLY A 210 13.71 6.61 -10.98
CA GLY A 210 13.99 6.33 -12.38
C GLY A 210 13.41 5.00 -12.83
N VAL A 211 13.55 3.96 -12.01
CA VAL A 211 12.93 2.64 -12.26
C VAL A 211 11.41 2.73 -12.24
N SER A 212 10.79 3.42 -11.26
CA SER A 212 9.33 3.60 -11.21
C SER A 212 8.80 4.24 -12.49
N LYS A 213 9.42 5.31 -12.96
CA LYS A 213 9.07 5.96 -14.24
C LYS A 213 9.19 5.01 -15.43
N GLN A 214 10.26 4.19 -15.47
CA GLN A 214 10.43 3.19 -16.52
C GLN A 214 9.34 2.12 -16.44
N LEU A 215 8.95 1.66 -15.27
CA LEU A 215 7.90 0.64 -15.10
C LEU A 215 6.52 1.17 -15.48
N GLU A 216 6.22 2.42 -15.13
CA GLU A 216 5.01 3.10 -15.59
C GLU A 216 5.02 3.24 -17.12
N HIS A 217 6.16 3.62 -17.70
CA HIS A 217 6.33 3.73 -19.14
C HIS A 217 6.22 2.37 -19.84
N GLN A 218 6.80 1.31 -19.28
CA GLN A 218 6.68 -0.05 -19.78
C GLN A 218 5.26 -0.57 -19.63
N ALA A 219 4.55 -0.31 -18.55
CA ALA A 219 3.13 -0.64 -18.42
C ALA A 219 2.33 0.05 -19.54
N LYS A 220 2.60 1.35 -19.78
CA LYS A 220 2.01 2.11 -20.90
C LYS A 220 2.38 1.53 -22.28
N TYR A 221 3.59 0.99 -22.48
CA TYR A 221 4.08 0.49 -23.77
C TYR A 221 3.83 -1.00 -24.04
N HIS A 222 3.80 -1.86 -23.02
CA HIS A 222 3.43 -3.27 -23.17
C HIS A 222 1.96 -3.38 -23.63
N LEU A 223 1.14 -2.39 -23.24
CA LEU A 223 -0.21 -2.18 -23.76
C LEU A 223 -0.25 -1.68 -25.21
N LYS A 224 0.82 -1.03 -25.71
CA LYS A 224 0.99 -0.70 -27.14
C LYS A 224 1.54 -1.87 -27.96
N MET A 225 2.35 -2.77 -27.40
CA MET A 225 3.03 -3.82 -28.17
C MET A 225 2.22 -5.10 -28.43
N THR A 226 1.08 -5.30 -27.75
CA THR A 226 0.07 -6.29 -28.18
C THR A 226 -0.73 -5.84 -29.41
N GLU A 227 -0.37 -4.70 -30.02
CA GLU A 227 -0.76 -4.31 -31.37
C GLU A 227 -0.28 -5.36 -32.37
N THR A 228 -1.13 -6.36 -32.60
CA THR A 228 -1.14 -7.04 -33.89
C THR A 228 -1.44 -5.95 -34.92
N LEU A 229 -0.61 -5.86 -35.96
CA LEU A 229 -0.76 -4.97 -37.12
C LEU A 229 -2.20 -4.97 -37.66
N TYR A 230 -3.07 -4.13 -37.12
CA TYR A 230 -4.38 -3.82 -37.67
C TYR A 230 -4.33 -2.37 -38.13
N THR A 231 -4.26 -2.18 -39.44
CA THR A 231 -4.49 -0.88 -40.06
C THR A 231 -5.95 -0.51 -39.79
N SER A 232 -6.20 0.54 -39.01
CA SER A 232 -7.56 0.99 -38.71
C SER A 232 -8.27 1.37 -40.01
N THR A 233 -9.32 0.63 -40.38
CA THR A 233 -10.21 1.03 -41.47
C THR A 233 -11.20 2.07 -40.95
N LYS A 234 -11.76 2.90 -41.86
CA LYS A 234 -12.81 3.86 -41.51
C LYS A 234 -14.02 3.17 -40.86
N GLU A 235 -14.40 2.01 -41.40
CA GLU A 235 -15.48 1.16 -40.89
C GLU A 235 -15.23 0.68 -39.45
N LEU A 236 -13.99 0.30 -39.11
CA LEU A 236 -13.62 -0.08 -37.74
C LEU A 236 -13.80 1.09 -36.76
N LYS A 237 -13.41 2.31 -37.17
CA LYS A 237 -13.58 3.51 -36.32
C LYS A 237 -15.06 3.85 -36.12
N GLU A 238 -15.90 3.66 -37.15
CA GLU A 238 -17.35 3.90 -37.06
C GLU A 238 -18.03 2.87 -36.14
N ASP A 239 -17.75 1.57 -36.28
CA ASP A 239 -18.25 0.52 -35.37
C ASP A 239 -17.81 0.77 -33.93
N MET A 240 -16.51 1.04 -33.73
CA MET A 240 -15.96 1.35 -32.41
C MET A 240 -16.60 2.61 -31.82
N PHE A 241 -16.84 3.64 -32.62
CA PHE A 241 -17.49 4.86 -32.17
C PHE A 241 -18.90 4.59 -31.66
N CYS A 242 -19.72 3.84 -32.41
CA CYS A 242 -21.07 3.49 -31.96
C CYS A 242 -21.04 2.72 -30.63
N ILE A 243 -20.21 1.69 -30.52
CA ILE A 243 -20.15 0.86 -29.31
C ILE A 243 -19.62 1.66 -28.11
N LEU A 244 -18.56 2.43 -28.28
CA LEU A 244 -17.98 3.22 -27.19
C LEU A 244 -18.93 4.36 -26.80
N LYS A 245 -19.62 4.98 -27.75
CA LYS A 245 -20.64 5.99 -27.47
C LYS A 245 -21.75 5.40 -26.60
N ASP A 246 -22.35 4.29 -26.99
CA ASP A 246 -23.44 3.66 -26.23
C ASP A 246 -22.98 3.25 -24.82
N PHE A 247 -21.78 2.67 -24.72
CA PHE A 247 -21.17 2.34 -23.43
C PHE A 247 -20.99 3.58 -22.54
N LEU A 248 -20.48 4.68 -23.10
CA LEU A 248 -20.22 5.91 -22.37
C LEU A 248 -21.51 6.61 -21.96
N GLU A 249 -22.50 6.73 -22.85
CA GLU A 249 -23.79 7.37 -22.55
C GLU A 249 -24.49 6.73 -21.35
N GLU A 250 -24.35 5.41 -21.22
CA GLU A 250 -24.82 4.72 -20.03
C GLU A 250 -23.89 4.93 -18.84
N ASN A 251 -22.58 4.75 -18.98
CA ASN A 251 -21.66 4.47 -17.86
C ASN A 251 -20.66 5.57 -17.52
N ALA A 252 -20.72 6.73 -18.16
CA ALA A 252 -19.73 7.77 -17.97
C ALA A 252 -20.29 9.19 -18.07
N PHE A 253 -19.60 10.10 -17.38
CA PHE A 253 -19.71 11.55 -17.55
C PHE A 253 -18.34 12.13 -17.88
N TYR A 254 -18.30 13.23 -18.62
CA TYR A 254 -17.08 13.97 -18.92
C TYR A 254 -17.25 15.44 -18.54
N ILE A 255 -16.29 15.99 -17.79
CA ILE A 255 -16.25 17.40 -17.39
C ILE A 255 -15.19 18.14 -18.19
N PRO A 256 -15.57 18.99 -19.17
CA PRO A 256 -14.62 19.66 -20.05
C PRO A 256 -13.66 20.60 -19.31
N LYS A 257 -14.14 21.28 -18.27
CA LYS A 257 -13.35 22.24 -17.50
C LYS A 257 -12.20 21.58 -16.73
N MET A 258 -12.35 20.31 -16.36
CA MET A 258 -11.39 19.54 -15.57
C MET A 258 -10.69 18.46 -16.41
N ASP A 259 -11.02 18.36 -17.70
CA ASP A 259 -10.61 17.28 -18.62
C ASP A 259 -10.72 15.88 -18.00
N THR A 260 -11.78 15.64 -17.23
CA THR A 260 -11.90 14.48 -16.34
C THR A 260 -13.13 13.63 -16.68
N TYR A 261 -13.00 12.30 -16.62
CA TYR A 261 -14.11 11.37 -16.76
C TYR A 261 -14.53 10.82 -15.40
N TYR A 262 -15.84 10.65 -15.20
CA TYR A 262 -16.41 9.85 -14.11
C TYR A 262 -17.03 8.61 -14.72
N VAL A 263 -16.58 7.43 -14.32
CA VAL A 263 -16.97 6.16 -14.94
C VAL A 263 -17.50 5.21 -13.88
N PHE A 264 -18.64 4.59 -14.15
CA PHE A 264 -19.26 3.64 -13.24
C PHE A 264 -18.52 2.30 -13.19
N LYS A 265 -18.17 1.85 -11.99
CA LYS A 265 -17.60 0.54 -11.67
C LYS A 265 -18.68 -0.40 -11.18
N GLU A 266 -19.01 -1.39 -12.00
CA GLU A 266 -20.09 -2.33 -11.72
C GLU A 266 -19.79 -3.26 -10.54
N ASP A 267 -18.53 -3.66 -10.36
CA ASP A 267 -18.07 -4.56 -9.29
C ASP A 267 -18.15 -3.93 -7.90
N ALA A 268 -17.78 -2.66 -7.78
CA ALA A 268 -17.85 -1.90 -6.53
C ALA A 268 -19.15 -1.10 -6.38
N CYS A 269 -19.95 -0.99 -7.45
CA CYS A 269 -21.14 -0.14 -7.55
C CYS A 269 -20.89 1.33 -7.16
N VAL A 270 -19.77 1.88 -7.62
CA VAL A 270 -19.36 3.27 -7.36
C VAL A 270 -18.93 3.96 -8.66
N TRP A 271 -18.93 5.28 -8.65
CA TRP A 271 -18.39 6.12 -9.71
C TRP A 271 -16.97 6.51 -9.37
N GLU A 272 -16.05 6.33 -10.31
CA GLU A 272 -14.65 6.66 -10.14
C GLU A 272 -14.20 7.71 -11.14
N GLN A 273 -13.35 8.62 -10.66
CA GLN A 273 -12.64 9.55 -11.52
C GLN A 273 -11.57 8.80 -12.33
N MET A 274 -11.52 9.02 -13.63
CA MET A 274 -10.55 8.40 -14.54
C MET A 274 -10.00 9.40 -15.54
N GLU A 275 -8.70 9.26 -15.82
CA GLU A 275 -8.08 9.87 -16.99
C GLU A 275 -8.45 9.11 -18.26
N LEU A 276 -8.34 9.80 -19.40
CA LEU A 276 -8.61 9.23 -20.72
C LEU A 276 -7.80 7.94 -20.99
N ASP A 277 -6.53 7.90 -20.58
CA ASP A 277 -5.67 6.73 -20.79
C ASP A 277 -6.20 5.53 -19.99
N VAL A 278 -6.61 5.74 -18.75
CA VAL A 278 -7.17 4.70 -17.87
C VAL A 278 -8.52 4.20 -18.40
N LEU A 279 -9.38 5.10 -18.86
CA LEU A 279 -10.64 4.76 -19.52
C LEU A 279 -10.39 3.97 -20.82
N SER A 280 -9.40 4.34 -21.62
CA SER A 280 -9.03 3.61 -22.84
C SER A 280 -8.65 2.17 -22.52
N LEU A 281 -7.88 1.94 -21.44
CA LEU A 281 -7.53 0.59 -20.98
C LEU A 281 -8.75 -0.19 -20.50
N LEU A 282 -9.65 0.47 -19.76
CA LEU A 282 -10.90 -0.14 -19.30
C LEU A 282 -11.74 -0.61 -20.50
N CYS A 283 -11.89 0.22 -21.53
CA CYS A 283 -12.61 -0.12 -22.74
C CYS A 283 -11.96 -1.30 -23.47
N ILE A 284 -10.63 -1.31 -23.64
CA ILE A 284 -9.92 -2.44 -24.28
C ILE A 284 -10.12 -3.73 -23.51
N LYS A 285 -10.07 -3.68 -22.16
CA LYS A 285 -10.31 -4.85 -21.33
C LYS A 285 -11.76 -5.32 -21.42
N LYS A 286 -12.73 -4.40 -21.38
CA LYS A 286 -14.16 -4.70 -21.47
C LYS A 286 -14.55 -5.32 -22.81
N PHE A 287 -13.93 -4.84 -23.89
CA PHE A 287 -14.16 -5.29 -25.27
C PHE A 287 -12.97 -6.08 -25.82
N SER A 288 -12.33 -6.89 -24.97
CA SER A 288 -11.09 -7.60 -25.30
C SER A 288 -11.22 -8.54 -26.51
N GLU A 289 -12.41 -9.07 -26.76
CA GLU A 289 -12.75 -9.90 -27.91
C GLU A 289 -12.61 -9.16 -29.25
N ARG A 290 -12.75 -7.84 -29.24
CA ARG A 290 -12.65 -6.99 -30.43
C ARG A 290 -11.20 -6.69 -30.83
N LYS A 291 -10.24 -6.90 -29.92
CA LYS A 291 -8.80 -6.65 -30.14
C LYS A 291 -8.50 -5.24 -30.67
N TRP A 292 -9.19 -4.24 -30.15
CA TRP A 292 -9.05 -2.86 -30.62
C TRP A 292 -7.67 -2.27 -30.30
N PRO A 293 -7.06 -1.51 -31.24
CA PRO A 293 -5.82 -0.79 -30.97
C PRO A 293 -6.05 0.35 -29.96
N PHE A 294 -5.17 0.47 -28.97
CA PHE A 294 -5.28 1.50 -27.93
C PHE A 294 -5.39 2.92 -28.52
N GLN A 295 -4.53 3.25 -29.48
CA GLN A 295 -4.52 4.57 -30.09
C GLN A 295 -5.84 4.90 -30.80
N THR A 296 -6.48 3.88 -31.40
CA THR A 296 -7.79 4.06 -32.06
C THR A 296 -8.89 4.26 -31.03
N VAL A 297 -8.90 3.47 -29.95
CA VAL A 297 -9.83 3.65 -28.82
C VAL A 297 -9.70 5.06 -28.25
N LEU A 298 -8.49 5.53 -28.01
CA LEU A 298 -8.23 6.86 -27.46
C LEU A 298 -8.77 7.99 -28.37
N GLU A 299 -8.54 7.91 -29.68
CA GLU A 299 -9.10 8.86 -30.66
C GLU A 299 -10.63 8.84 -30.71
N VAL A 300 -11.21 7.64 -30.67
CA VAL A 300 -12.66 7.45 -30.68
C VAL A 300 -13.28 7.97 -29.38
N LEU A 301 -12.68 7.69 -28.22
CA LEU A 301 -13.12 8.22 -26.92
C LEU A 301 -13.06 9.75 -26.88
N LYS A 302 -12.02 10.37 -27.44
CA LYS A 302 -11.95 11.83 -27.59
C LYS A 302 -13.09 12.40 -28.43
N SER A 303 -13.58 11.64 -29.41
CA SER A 303 -14.70 12.03 -30.26
C SER A 303 -16.04 11.77 -29.57
N ALA A 304 -16.17 10.64 -28.88
CA ALA A 304 -17.38 10.23 -28.18
C ALA A 304 -17.65 11.02 -26.89
N ARG A 305 -16.62 11.64 -26.29
CA ARG A 305 -16.79 12.44 -25.05
C ARG A 305 -17.81 13.57 -25.18
N ALA A 306 -18.02 14.09 -26.39
CA ALA A 306 -19.01 15.14 -26.66
C ALA A 306 -20.46 14.74 -26.28
N TYR A 307 -20.75 13.44 -26.26
CA TYR A 307 -22.08 12.89 -25.97
C TYR A 307 -22.33 12.66 -24.47
N ILE A 308 -21.27 12.71 -23.67
CA ILE A 308 -21.33 12.53 -22.21
C ILE A 308 -20.87 13.77 -21.45
N MET A 309 -20.79 14.92 -22.13
CA MET A 309 -20.42 16.19 -21.52
C MET A 309 -21.46 16.58 -20.47
N THR A 310 -20.99 16.84 -19.26
CA THR A 310 -21.79 17.41 -18.18
C THR A 310 -21.06 18.61 -17.57
N ASP A 311 -21.80 19.45 -16.86
CA ASP A 311 -21.24 20.56 -16.09
C ASP A 311 -21.04 20.16 -14.62
N VAL A 312 -20.16 20.90 -13.93
CA VAL A 312 -19.79 20.65 -12.54
C VAL A 312 -20.98 20.79 -11.59
N MET A 313 -21.95 21.67 -11.87
CA MET A 313 -23.12 21.87 -11.00
C MET A 313 -24.06 20.66 -11.07
N THR A 314 -24.32 20.17 -12.28
CA THR A 314 -25.09 18.93 -12.50
C THR A 314 -24.41 17.75 -11.81
N LEU A 315 -23.11 17.58 -12.00
CA LEU A 315 -22.35 16.50 -11.38
C LEU A 315 -22.36 16.56 -9.85
N ASN A 316 -22.17 17.75 -9.27
CA ASN A 316 -22.29 17.97 -7.83
C ASN A 316 -23.69 17.62 -7.31
N SER A 317 -24.74 17.91 -8.08
CA SER A 317 -26.11 17.55 -7.66
C SER A 317 -26.35 16.04 -7.63
N LEU A 318 -25.68 15.28 -8.50
CA LEU A 318 -25.75 13.81 -8.52
C LEU A 318 -24.97 13.19 -7.36
N PHE A 319 -23.71 13.61 -7.16
CA PHE A 319 -22.82 13.01 -6.16
C PHE A 319 -23.06 13.51 -4.72
N ASN A 320 -23.73 14.64 -4.53
CA ASN A 320 -24.08 15.16 -3.20
C ASN A 320 -25.45 14.67 -2.70
N CYS A 321 -25.87 13.47 -3.07
CA CYS A 321 -27.09 12.87 -2.54
C CYS A 321 -26.91 12.54 -1.03
N GLN A 322 -27.26 13.50 -0.16
CA GLN A 322 -27.09 13.43 1.29
C GLN A 322 -28.01 12.41 1.99
N ASP A 323 -28.88 11.73 1.25
CA ASP A 323 -29.93 10.89 1.82
C ASP A 323 -29.53 9.41 1.90
N ILE A 324 -28.36 9.04 1.38
CA ILE A 324 -27.92 7.66 1.26
C ILE A 324 -26.60 7.47 1.99
N LEU A 325 -26.56 6.48 2.89
CA LEU A 325 -25.36 6.04 3.58
C LEU A 325 -24.90 4.69 3.01
N PRO A 326 -23.81 4.63 2.26
CA PRO A 326 -23.40 3.43 1.54
C PRO A 326 -22.56 2.48 2.40
N PHE A 327 -22.91 1.19 2.42
CA PHE A 327 -22.15 0.10 3.03
C PHE A 327 -21.73 -0.91 1.96
N LYS A 328 -20.89 -1.90 2.31
CA LYS A 328 -20.45 -2.95 1.37
C LYS A 328 -21.60 -3.77 0.77
N ASN A 329 -22.64 -4.03 1.57
CA ASN A 329 -23.74 -4.92 1.20
C ASN A 329 -24.97 -4.19 0.63
N SER A 330 -25.22 -2.95 1.03
CA SER A 330 -26.28 -2.08 0.49
C SER A 330 -26.15 -0.67 1.06
N CYS A 331 -27.21 0.14 0.98
CA CYS A 331 -27.26 1.49 1.49
C CYS A 331 -28.42 1.70 2.46
N TRP A 332 -28.22 2.61 3.40
CA TRP A 332 -29.24 3.06 4.32
C TRP A 332 -29.80 4.40 3.83
N HIS A 333 -31.12 4.46 3.61
CA HIS A 333 -31.79 5.72 3.32
C HIS A 333 -32.02 6.49 4.63
N ILE A 334 -31.28 7.58 4.81
CA ILE A 334 -31.25 8.36 6.05
C ILE A 334 -32.61 8.98 6.35
N LYS A 335 -33.25 9.59 5.34
CA LYS A 335 -34.57 10.25 5.49
C LYS A 335 -35.67 9.24 5.78
N ASP A 336 -35.73 8.17 4.99
CA ASP A 336 -36.82 7.20 5.05
C ASP A 336 -36.59 6.09 6.09
N LYS A 337 -35.37 6.04 6.68
CA LYS A 337 -34.97 5.14 7.76
C LYS A 337 -35.16 3.65 7.45
N TYR A 338 -34.84 3.25 6.23
CA TYR A 338 -34.82 1.84 5.85
C TYR A 338 -33.52 1.48 5.14
N PHE A 339 -33.13 0.22 5.29
CA PHE A 339 -32.02 -0.37 4.56
C PHE A 339 -32.54 -0.92 3.24
N VAL A 340 -32.00 -0.44 2.12
CA VAL A 340 -32.26 -1.05 0.82
C VAL A 340 -31.51 -2.39 0.75
N ASN A 341 -31.88 -3.24 -0.20
CA ASN A 341 -31.08 -4.41 -0.54
C ASN A 341 -30.36 -4.17 -1.86
N GLY A 342 -29.04 -4.32 -1.86
CA GLY A 342 -28.17 -4.08 -3.01
C GLY A 342 -27.78 -2.62 -3.20
N LEU A 343 -26.71 -2.41 -3.97
CA LEU A 343 -26.30 -1.09 -4.43
C LEU A 343 -26.75 -0.95 -5.89
N VAL A 344 -27.18 0.26 -6.27
CA VAL A 344 -27.56 0.57 -7.65
C VAL A 344 -26.79 1.79 -8.14
N LYS A 345 -26.56 1.83 -9.45
CA LYS A 345 -25.81 2.88 -10.14
C LYS A 345 -26.34 4.30 -9.88
N ASP A 346 -27.66 4.42 -9.84
CA ASP A 346 -28.38 5.70 -9.65
C ASP A 346 -28.29 6.22 -8.21
N ASN A 347 -27.63 5.50 -7.30
CA ASN A 347 -27.25 6.05 -6.00
C ASN A 347 -26.09 7.04 -6.10
N TYR A 348 -25.40 7.11 -7.26
CA TYR A 348 -24.27 8.02 -7.51
C TYR A 348 -23.26 8.05 -6.37
N LEU A 349 -22.79 6.88 -5.96
CA LEU A 349 -21.86 6.74 -4.85
C LEU A 349 -20.42 6.91 -5.35
N LEU A 350 -19.62 7.75 -4.68
CA LEU A 350 -18.18 7.85 -4.93
C LEU A 350 -17.36 6.89 -4.07
N SER A 351 -17.93 6.40 -2.98
CA SER A 351 -17.32 5.43 -2.09
C SER A 351 -18.37 4.65 -1.31
N THR A 352 -17.96 3.55 -0.69
CA THR A 352 -18.77 2.81 0.29
C THR A 352 -18.02 2.71 1.60
N LEU A 353 -18.73 2.61 2.72
CA LEU A 353 -18.11 2.33 4.01
C LEU A 353 -17.49 0.92 4.01
N PRO A 354 -16.36 0.70 4.71
CA PRO A 354 -15.61 -0.55 4.62
C PRO A 354 -16.27 -1.74 5.34
N PHE A 355 -17.48 -1.58 5.85
CA PHE A 355 -18.22 -2.55 6.64
C PHE A 355 -19.58 -2.88 6.01
N GLU A 356 -20.08 -4.08 6.33
CA GLU A 356 -21.45 -4.49 6.04
C GLU A 356 -22.38 -4.01 7.15
N TYR A 357 -23.53 -3.47 6.78
CA TYR A 357 -24.53 -3.08 7.76
C TYR A 357 -25.42 -4.25 8.14
N THR A 358 -25.61 -4.42 9.44
CA THR A 358 -26.60 -5.34 10.01
C THR A 358 -27.56 -4.55 10.91
N PRO A 359 -28.87 -4.52 10.60
CA PRO A 359 -29.84 -3.80 11.42
C PRO A 359 -29.86 -4.32 12.86
N LEU A 360 -29.71 -3.41 13.82
CA LEU A 360 -29.80 -3.73 15.24
C LEU A 360 -31.23 -3.55 15.73
N LYS A 361 -31.76 -4.55 16.46
CA LYS A 361 -33.16 -4.58 16.89
C LYS A 361 -33.53 -3.53 17.95
N SER A 362 -32.57 -3.17 18.80
CA SER A 362 -32.52 -1.96 19.63
C SER A 362 -31.38 -2.16 20.62
N ALA A 363 -30.39 -1.28 20.64
CA ALA A 363 -29.43 -1.26 21.72
C ALA A 363 -28.83 0.13 21.88
N ASN A 364 -28.58 0.50 23.13
CA ASN A 364 -27.81 1.68 23.48
C ASN A 364 -26.36 1.47 22.99
N ILE A 365 -25.73 2.48 22.37
CA ILE A 365 -24.34 2.36 21.91
C ILE A 365 -23.38 1.96 23.03
N ASN A 366 -23.64 2.39 24.26
CA ASN A 366 -22.87 2.01 25.45
C ASN A 366 -22.96 0.50 25.77
N THR A 367 -24.02 -0.18 25.32
CA THR A 367 -24.16 -1.63 25.47
C THR A 367 -23.52 -2.42 24.32
N LEU A 368 -23.47 -1.82 23.13
CA LEU A 368 -22.90 -2.45 21.93
C LEU A 368 -21.38 -2.32 21.88
N ALA A 369 -20.87 -1.14 22.25
CA ALA A 369 -19.46 -0.79 22.20
C ALA A 369 -19.00 -0.15 23.52
N PRO A 370 -19.15 -0.85 24.67
CA PRO A 370 -18.84 -0.28 25.99
C PRO A 370 -17.39 0.20 26.08
N THR A 371 -16.44 -0.54 25.52
CA THR A 371 -15.02 -0.20 25.55
C THR A 371 -14.72 1.10 24.81
N ILE A 372 -15.33 1.31 23.64
CA ILE A 372 -15.12 2.53 22.84
C ILE A 372 -15.76 3.73 23.55
N CYS A 373 -16.98 3.57 24.04
CA CYS A 373 -17.70 4.65 24.72
C CYS A 373 -16.99 5.06 26.01
N HIS A 374 -16.57 4.08 26.82
CA HIS A 374 -15.80 4.33 28.03
C HIS A 374 -14.47 5.02 27.72
N TRP A 375 -13.74 4.54 26.72
CA TRP A 375 -12.49 5.15 26.29
C TRP A 375 -12.67 6.61 25.86
N LEU A 376 -13.70 6.91 25.05
CA LEU A 376 -14.00 8.29 24.63
C LEU A 376 -14.22 9.22 25.82
N CYS A 377 -15.03 8.78 26.80
CA CYS A 377 -15.29 9.55 28.01
C CYS A 377 -14.01 9.79 28.83
N GLU A 378 -13.20 8.74 29.04
CA GLU A 378 -11.96 8.86 29.83
C GLU A 378 -10.97 9.84 29.20
N ARG A 379 -10.84 9.84 27.87
CA ARG A 379 -9.86 10.69 27.17
C ARG A 379 -10.13 12.19 27.31
N VAL A 380 -11.36 12.55 27.61
CA VAL A 380 -11.79 13.94 27.79
C VAL A 380 -12.19 14.23 29.23
N GLU A 381 -11.66 13.45 30.18
CA GLU A 381 -11.89 13.62 31.62
C GLU A 381 -13.37 13.60 32.00
N ASN A 382 -14.15 12.76 31.31
CA ASN A 382 -15.61 12.64 31.45
C ASN A 382 -16.38 13.93 31.12
N SER A 383 -15.78 14.86 30.38
CA SER A 383 -16.49 16.01 29.82
C SER A 383 -17.52 15.52 28.80
N GLU A 384 -18.81 15.69 29.13
CA GLU A 384 -19.92 15.34 28.25
C GLU A 384 -19.83 16.12 26.93
N LEU A 385 -19.54 17.42 26.99
CA LEU A 385 -19.41 18.28 25.81
C LEU A 385 -18.33 17.75 24.87
N CYS A 386 -17.13 17.47 25.40
CA CYS A 386 -16.01 16.99 24.58
C CYS A 386 -16.28 15.58 24.03
N THR A 387 -16.89 14.70 24.82
CA THR A 387 -17.30 13.35 24.36
C THR A 387 -18.27 13.46 23.19
N ASN A 388 -19.24 14.38 23.27
CA ASN A 388 -20.20 14.64 22.22
C ASN A 388 -19.53 15.23 20.97
N VAL A 389 -18.54 16.11 21.11
CA VAL A 389 -17.76 16.64 19.96
C VAL A 389 -17.01 15.52 19.25
N LEU A 390 -16.28 14.67 19.99
CA LEU A 390 -15.55 13.54 19.40
C LEU A 390 -16.50 12.57 18.68
N SER A 391 -17.64 12.28 19.32
CA SER A 391 -18.67 11.40 18.76
C SER A 391 -19.31 12.01 17.51
N ALA A 392 -19.57 13.33 17.50
CA ALA A 392 -20.11 14.05 16.35
C ALA A 392 -19.14 14.03 15.17
N VAL A 393 -17.84 14.15 15.41
CA VAL A 393 -16.81 14.03 14.35
C VAL A 393 -16.80 12.61 13.78
N MET A 394 -16.80 11.58 14.64
CA MET A 394 -16.92 10.19 14.17
C MET A 394 -18.18 9.96 13.34
N PHE A 395 -19.31 10.53 13.77
CA PHE A 395 -20.58 10.41 13.06
C PHE A 395 -20.59 11.16 11.73
N ALA A 396 -19.96 12.34 11.66
CA ALA A 396 -19.79 13.08 10.42
C ALA A 396 -18.94 12.30 9.40
N CYS A 397 -17.91 11.59 9.85
CA CYS A 397 -17.11 10.70 9.00
C CYS A 397 -17.95 9.54 8.44
N ILE A 398 -18.75 8.90 9.30
CA ILE A 398 -19.66 7.82 8.88
C ILE A 398 -20.66 8.35 7.85
N LEU A 399 -21.31 9.49 8.13
CA LEU A 399 -22.25 10.14 7.23
C LEU A 399 -21.61 10.72 5.96
N GLN A 400 -20.28 10.70 5.85
CA GLN A 400 -19.52 11.26 4.73
C GLN A 400 -19.93 12.72 4.42
N ILE A 401 -20.13 13.53 5.47
CA ILE A 401 -20.51 14.93 5.31
C ILE A 401 -19.40 15.67 4.58
N GLN A 402 -19.69 16.15 3.37
CA GLN A 402 -18.74 16.92 2.57
C GLN A 402 -18.66 18.38 3.06
N HIS A 403 -17.45 18.95 3.01
CA HIS A 403 -17.14 20.34 3.35
C HIS A 403 -17.80 20.84 4.64
N PRO A 404 -17.60 20.19 5.80
CA PRO A 404 -18.18 20.67 7.05
C PRO A 404 -17.63 22.04 7.48
N GLU A 405 -16.53 22.51 6.88
CA GLU A 405 -15.81 23.73 7.26
C GLU A 405 -15.49 23.76 8.77
N ARG A 406 -15.08 22.61 9.32
CA ARG A 406 -14.74 22.44 10.73
C ARG A 406 -13.38 21.75 10.85
N PHE A 407 -12.60 22.21 11.82
CA PHE A 407 -11.33 21.61 12.20
C PHE A 407 -11.44 21.11 13.64
N LEU A 408 -11.02 19.88 13.88
CA LEU A 408 -10.88 19.32 15.23
C LEU A 408 -9.40 19.36 15.62
N PHE A 409 -9.06 20.22 16.56
CA PHE A 409 -7.73 20.27 17.16
C PHE A 409 -7.69 19.39 18.40
N LEU A 410 -6.91 18.31 18.34
CA LEU A 410 -6.65 17.45 19.49
C LEU A 410 -5.31 17.83 20.12
N THR A 411 -5.37 18.61 21.18
CA THR A 411 -4.18 19.09 21.90
C THR A 411 -3.96 18.32 23.21
N GLY A 412 -2.72 18.28 23.69
CA GLY A 412 -2.37 17.71 24.99
C GLY A 412 -1.09 16.88 24.94
N HIS A 413 -0.61 16.46 26.11
CA HIS A 413 0.63 15.70 26.29
C HIS A 413 0.71 14.44 25.41
N SER A 414 1.93 13.95 25.18
CA SER A 414 2.12 12.66 24.49
C SER A 414 1.38 11.52 25.20
N ALA A 415 1.04 10.46 24.47
CA ALA A 415 0.33 9.27 24.97
C ALA A 415 -1.09 9.50 25.55
N THR A 416 -1.71 10.65 25.32
CA THR A 416 -3.10 10.90 25.76
C THR A 416 -4.16 10.16 24.92
N GLY A 417 -3.79 9.46 23.84
CA GLY A 417 -4.72 8.69 23.00
C GLY A 417 -5.17 9.37 21.71
N LYS A 418 -4.55 10.51 21.34
CA LYS A 418 -4.81 11.21 20.05
C LYS A 418 -4.65 10.28 18.84
N SER A 419 -3.54 9.54 18.78
CA SER A 419 -3.27 8.59 17.70
C SER A 419 -4.29 7.44 17.65
N THR A 420 -4.82 7.03 18.81
CA THR A 420 -5.89 6.03 18.88
C THR A 420 -7.20 6.59 18.34
N PHE A 421 -7.53 7.87 18.60
CA PHE A 421 -8.70 8.52 18.01
C PHE A 421 -8.58 8.60 16.48
N PHE A 422 -7.41 9.00 15.97
CA PHE A 422 -7.16 9.02 14.53
C PHE A 422 -7.26 7.62 13.91
N LEU A 423 -6.76 6.59 14.60
CA LEU A 423 -6.93 5.20 14.18
C LEU A 423 -8.42 4.81 14.13
N LEU A 424 -9.23 5.23 15.10
CA LEU A 424 -10.68 4.98 15.05
C LEU A 424 -11.31 5.68 13.84
N LEU A 425 -11.00 6.95 13.58
CA LEU A 425 -11.53 7.69 12.42
C LEU A 425 -11.16 7.00 11.10
N THR A 426 -9.89 6.63 10.92
CA THR A 426 -9.43 5.94 9.69
C THR A 426 -10.13 4.59 9.47
N LYS A 427 -10.59 3.93 10.53
CA LYS A 427 -11.34 2.66 10.42
C LYS A 427 -12.83 2.84 10.14
N LEU A 428 -13.37 4.04 10.34
CA LEU A 428 -14.79 4.33 10.08
C LEU A 428 -15.08 4.68 8.61
N ILE A 429 -14.05 4.93 7.79
CA ILE A 429 -14.19 5.38 6.40
C ILE A 429 -13.35 4.50 5.47
N ALA A 430 -13.59 4.60 4.16
CA ALA A 430 -12.77 3.90 3.18
C ALA A 430 -11.36 4.50 3.11
N ASP A 431 -10.35 3.65 2.97
CA ASP A 431 -8.94 4.07 2.87
C ASP A 431 -8.71 5.11 1.75
N SER A 432 -9.47 5.03 0.65
CA SER A 432 -9.39 5.98 -0.47
C SER A 432 -9.87 7.40 -0.12
N THR A 433 -10.73 7.54 0.88
CA THR A 433 -11.36 8.79 1.32
C THR A 433 -10.67 9.43 2.53
N CYS A 434 -9.69 8.75 3.12
CA CYS A 434 -8.85 9.28 4.17
C CYS A 434 -7.55 9.82 3.58
N TYR A 435 -7.12 10.99 4.04
CA TYR A 435 -5.80 11.53 3.75
C TYR A 435 -5.08 11.82 5.07
N THR A 436 -3.96 11.14 5.29
CA THR A 436 -3.16 11.32 6.51
C THR A 436 -1.78 11.78 6.11
N ILE A 437 -1.37 12.94 6.60
CA ILE A 437 -0.16 13.62 6.16
C ILE A 437 0.55 14.31 7.33
N SER A 438 1.87 14.44 7.25
CA SER A 438 2.65 15.28 8.16
C SER A 438 2.59 16.76 7.75
N ALA A 439 2.93 17.70 8.63
CA ALA A 439 3.02 19.12 8.26
C ALA A 439 4.02 19.35 7.10
N GLU A 440 5.14 18.62 7.15
CA GLU A 440 6.26 18.74 6.22
C GLU A 440 5.85 18.27 4.82
N ASP A 441 5.21 17.10 4.74
CA ASP A 441 4.71 16.53 3.49
C ASP A 441 3.59 17.39 2.88
N PHE A 442 2.74 18.00 3.72
CA PHE A 442 1.68 18.88 3.24
C PHE A 442 2.22 20.20 2.69
N SER A 443 3.32 20.70 3.25
CA SER A 443 3.97 21.94 2.80
C SER A 443 4.74 21.79 1.48
N CYS A 444 4.88 20.56 0.97
CA CYS A 444 5.47 20.30 -0.35
C CYS A 444 4.42 20.50 -1.45
N ASP A 445 4.85 20.96 -2.64
CA ASP A 445 3.98 21.23 -3.80
C ASP A 445 3.07 20.03 -4.18
N PHE A 446 3.51 18.80 -3.89
CA PHE A 446 2.78 17.56 -4.17
C PHE A 446 1.64 17.25 -3.18
N GLY A 447 1.71 17.72 -1.93
CA GLY A 447 0.67 17.44 -0.92
C GLY A 447 -0.66 18.11 -1.25
N LEU A 448 -0.60 19.25 -1.96
CA LEU A 448 -1.77 19.94 -2.50
C LEU A 448 -2.30 19.29 -3.79
N GLU A 449 -1.42 18.70 -4.61
CA GLU A 449 -1.79 18.00 -5.85
C GLU A 449 -2.70 16.79 -5.55
N ASP A 450 -2.36 15.98 -4.53
CA ASP A 450 -3.17 14.84 -4.08
C ASP A 450 -4.58 15.24 -3.59
N LEU A 451 -4.73 16.46 -3.07
CA LEU A 451 -6.02 17.01 -2.61
C LEU A 451 -6.78 17.76 -3.71
N ALA A 452 -6.07 18.32 -4.69
CA ALA A 452 -6.64 19.11 -5.78
C ALA A 452 -7.06 18.24 -6.97
N GLU A 453 -6.30 17.18 -7.27
CA GLU A 453 -6.46 16.35 -8.46
C GLU A 453 -6.88 14.90 -8.14
N GLY A 454 -6.73 14.49 -6.88
CA GLY A 454 -7.09 13.15 -6.40
C GLY A 454 -8.59 12.97 -6.06
N PRO A 455 -9.01 11.72 -5.74
CA PRO A 455 -10.37 11.43 -5.35
C PRO A 455 -10.77 12.20 -4.08
N PRO A 456 -12.03 12.65 -3.97
CA PRO A 456 -12.49 13.45 -2.84
C PRO A 456 -12.18 12.79 -1.49
N LYS A 457 -11.60 13.57 -0.58
CA LYS A 457 -11.24 13.13 0.77
C LYS A 457 -12.33 13.57 1.74
N SER A 458 -12.86 12.62 2.50
CA SER A 458 -13.85 12.88 3.55
C SER A 458 -13.20 13.34 4.85
N VAL A 459 -11.95 12.92 5.10
CA VAL A 459 -11.19 13.30 6.30
C VAL A 459 -9.73 13.55 5.92
N VAL A 460 -9.22 14.68 6.38
CA VAL A 460 -7.79 15.01 6.32
C VAL A 460 -7.26 15.05 7.74
N ILE A 461 -6.25 14.24 8.04
CA ILE A 461 -5.62 14.12 9.35
C ILE A 461 -4.18 14.63 9.25
N PHE A 462 -3.91 15.65 10.05
CA PHE A 462 -2.56 16.16 10.27
C PHE A 462 -2.06 15.66 11.63
N HIS A 463 -0.94 14.96 11.64
CA HIS A 463 -0.32 14.51 12.91
C HIS A 463 0.36 15.65 13.66
N ASP A 464 0.80 16.66 12.94
CA ASP A 464 1.31 17.94 13.44
C ASP A 464 0.98 19.03 12.42
N ILE A 465 0.73 20.26 12.87
CA ILE A 465 0.56 21.44 12.00
C ILE A 465 1.46 22.54 12.57
N GLY A 466 2.64 22.68 11.95
CA GLY A 466 3.60 23.73 12.27
C GLY A 466 4.64 23.30 13.31
N SER A 467 5.87 23.76 13.10
CA SER A 467 6.87 23.77 14.17
C SER A 467 6.37 24.69 15.29
N THR A 468 6.40 24.23 16.52
CA THR A 468 6.36 25.14 17.69
C THR A 468 7.51 26.13 17.51
N GLU A 469 7.21 27.37 17.11
CA GLU A 469 8.12 28.48 17.32
C GLU A 469 8.31 28.60 18.83
N ASN A 470 9.45 28.13 19.32
CA ASN A 470 9.91 28.41 20.66
C ASN A 470 10.16 29.93 20.75
N THR A 471 9.16 30.68 21.22
CA THR A 471 9.38 32.00 21.84
C THR A 471 9.61 31.87 23.33
#